data_AF-A0A2S5NRD0-F1
#
_entry.id   AF-A0A2S5NRD0-F1
#
_cell.length_a   1.000
_cell.length_b   1.000
_cell.length_c   1.000
_cell.angle_alpha   90.00
_cell.angle_beta   90.00
_cell.angle_gamma   90.00
#
_symmetry.space_group_name_H-M   'P 1'
#
loop_
_entity.id
_entity.type
_entity.pdbx_description
1 polymer ?
#
loop_
_entity_poly.entity_id
_entity_poly.type
_entity_poly.pdbx_seq_one_letter_code
_entity_poly.pdbx_strand_id
1 'polypeptide(L)'
;MQQNKSGLKLPINLIVLDFIGTILIALGLIKMFGGIDVIPSQYLLDDNGLMLILVGACLMLPLVLFMVQWIRQRAEQRLIK
;
A
#
# COMPACT_ATOMS: atom_id res chain seq x y z
N MET A 1 15.66 -21.42 -27.16
CA MET A 1 14.43 -20.72 -26.74
C MET A 1 14.73 -19.86 -25.52
N GLN A 2 15.12 -18.60 -25.73
CA GLN A 2 15.35 -17.66 -24.62
C GLN A 2 13.99 -17.16 -24.13
N GLN A 3 13.47 -17.79 -23.08
CA GLN A 3 12.33 -17.23 -22.36
C GLN A 3 12.81 -15.96 -21.66
N ASN A 4 12.58 -14.82 -22.29
CA ASN A 4 12.69 -13.51 -21.67
C ASN A 4 11.66 -13.46 -20.54
N LYS A 5 12.07 -13.94 -19.35
CA LYS A 5 11.38 -13.67 -18.10
C LYS A 5 11.55 -12.17 -17.84
N SER A 6 10.73 -11.36 -18.49
CA SER A 6 10.45 -10.00 -18.03
C SER A 6 9.66 -10.11 -16.72
N GLY A 7 10.33 -10.64 -15.70
CA GLY A 7 9.83 -10.75 -14.35
C GLY A 7 9.56 -9.35 -13.84
N LEU A 8 8.43 -9.19 -13.17
CA LEU A 8 8.07 -7.96 -12.49
C LEU A 8 9.18 -7.64 -11.49
N LYS A 9 10.08 -6.70 -11.83
CA LYS A 9 11.04 -6.16 -10.88
C LYS A 9 10.28 -5.18 -10.00
N LEU A 10 9.46 -5.70 -9.09
CA LEU A 10 8.87 -4.90 -8.03
C LEU A 10 10.01 -4.38 -7.14
N PRO A 11 10.15 -3.06 -6.97
CA PRO A 11 11.07 -2.50 -6.00
C PRO A 11 10.68 -3.04 -4.62
N ILE A 12 11.62 -3.66 -3.91
CA ILE A 12 11.42 -4.14 -2.53
C ILE A 12 10.90 -3.00 -1.64
N ASN A 13 11.35 -1.76 -1.88
CA ASN A 13 10.90 -0.57 -1.17
C ASN A 13 9.38 -0.35 -1.27
N LEU A 14 8.76 -0.65 -2.42
CA LEU A 14 7.30 -0.51 -2.59
C LEU A 14 6.55 -1.61 -1.84
N ILE A 15 7.07 -2.84 -1.84
CA ILE A 15 6.48 -3.96 -1.09
C ILE A 15 6.54 -3.68 0.42
N VAL A 16 7.67 -3.18 0.91
CA VAL A 16 7.82 -2.81 2.32
C VAL A 16 6.87 -1.67 2.69
N LEU A 17 6.74 -0.66 1.82
CA LEU A 17 5.83 0.46 2.06
C LEU A 17 4.36 0.01 2.10
N ASP A 18 3.97 -0.89 1.20
CA ASP A 18 2.62 -1.47 1.15
C ASP A 18 2.33 -2.35 2.37
N PHE A 19 3.32 -3.11 2.84
CA PHE A 19 3.21 -3.89 4.06
C PHE A 19 3.01 -2.98 5.29
N ILE A 20 3.77 -1.89 5.38
CA ILE A 20 3.61 -0.88 6.44
C ILE A 20 2.23 -0.22 6.35
N GLY A 21 1.78 0.15 5.15
CA GLY A 21 0.46 0.72 4.91
C GLY A 21 -0.67 -0.23 5.34
N THR A 22 -0.53 -1.52 5.05
CA THR A 22 -1.48 -2.57 5.44
C THR A 22 -1.57 -2.68 6.97
N ILE A 23 -0.43 -2.65 7.65
CA ILE A 23 -0.39 -2.69 9.12
C ILE A 23 -1.06 -1.45 9.71
N LEU A 24 -0.81 -0.26 9.16
CA LEU A 24 -1.44 0.99 9.60
C LEU A 24 -2.97 0.95 9.44
N ILE A 25 -3.47 0.45 8.30
CA ILE A 25 -4.92 0.28 8.09
C ILE A 25 -5.48 -0.75 9.07
N ALA A 26 -4.82 -1.90 9.24
CA ALA A 26 -5.27 -2.94 10.16
C ALA A 26 -5.34 -2.42 11.62
N LEU A 27 -4.33 -1.67 12.06
CA LEU A 27 -4.32 -1.03 13.38
C LEU A 27 -5.44 0.02 13.52
N GLY A 28 -5.66 0.84 12.49
CA GLY A 28 -6.76 1.81 12.47
C GLY A 28 -8.14 1.15 12.53
N LEU A 29 -8.33 0.04 11.81
CA LEU A 29 -9.56 -0.77 11.84
C LEU A 29 -9.75 -1.45 13.20
N ILE A 30 -8.69 -2.01 13.80
CA ILE A 30 -8.76 -2.61 15.15
C ILE A 30 -9.16 -1.57 16.19
N LYS A 31 -8.65 -0.33 16.10
CA LYS A 31 -9.06 0.77 16.97
C LYS A 31 -10.52 1.16 16.73
N MET A 32 -10.92 1.33 15.47
CA MET A 32 -12.27 1.78 15.10
C MET A 32 -13.36 0.76 15.42
N PHE A 33 -13.13 -0.52 15.14
CA PHE A 33 -14.13 -1.58 15.30
C PHE A 33 -13.96 -2.41 16.57
N GLY A 34 -12.72 -2.59 17.05
CA GLY A 34 -12.43 -3.35 18.25
C GLY A 34 -12.46 -2.54 19.54
N GLY A 35 -12.43 -1.20 19.45
CA GLY A 35 -12.30 -0.32 20.61
C GLY A 35 -11.00 -0.57 21.40
N ILE A 36 -10.03 -1.23 20.78
CA ILE A 36 -8.74 -1.55 21.40
C ILE A 36 -7.82 -0.36 21.18
N ASP A 37 -7.45 0.30 22.28
CA ASP A 37 -6.45 1.36 22.26
C ASP A 37 -5.04 0.77 22.16
N VAL A 38 -4.66 0.46 20.91
CA VAL A 38 -3.29 0.07 20.54
C VAL A 38 -2.30 1.23 20.58
N ILE A 39 -2.76 2.46 20.78
CA ILE A 39 -1.94 3.68 20.81
C ILE A 39 -2.01 4.29 22.21
N PRO A 40 -0.86 4.66 22.82
CA PRO A 40 -0.82 5.23 24.17
C PRO A 40 -1.64 6.53 24.29
N SER A 41 -2.21 6.75 25.47
CA SER A 41 -3.18 7.82 25.81
C SER A 41 -2.75 9.26 25.50
N GLN A 42 -1.47 9.48 25.26
CA GLN A 42 -0.89 10.76 24.85
C GLN A 42 -1.26 11.14 23.41
N TYR A 43 -1.56 10.13 22.59
CA TYR A 43 -2.00 10.24 21.22
C TYR A 43 -3.41 9.63 21.08
N LEU A 44 -4.25 9.72 22.11
CA LEU A 44 -5.68 9.41 22.02
C LEU A 44 -6.42 10.72 21.66
N LEU A 45 -6.35 11.11 20.40
CA LEU A 45 -7.39 11.99 19.84
C LEU A 45 -8.53 11.05 19.42
N ASP A 46 -9.77 11.36 19.81
CA ASP A 46 -10.96 10.53 19.58
C ASP A 46 -11.11 10.07 18.11
N ASP A 47 -10.54 10.81 17.15
CA ASP A 47 -10.60 10.55 15.70
C ASP A 47 -9.41 9.73 15.13
N ASN A 48 -8.49 9.25 15.96
CA ASN A 48 -7.22 8.67 15.46
C ASN A 48 -7.36 7.36 14.69
N GLY A 49 -8.47 6.64 14.83
CA GLY A 49 -8.74 5.44 14.03
C GLY A 49 -8.84 5.76 12.54
N LEU A 50 -9.60 6.80 12.18
CA LEU A 50 -9.74 7.26 10.79
C LEU A 50 -8.43 7.84 10.25
N MET A 51 -7.67 8.60 11.07
CA MET A 51 -6.36 9.09 10.65
C MET A 51 -5.38 7.95 10.34
N LEU A 52 -5.34 6.87 11.13
CA LEU A 52 -4.48 5.72 10.82
C LEU A 52 -4.86 5.05 9.50
N ILE A 53 -6.16 4.90 9.25
CA ILE A 53 -6.67 4.33 8.00
C ILE A 53 -6.28 5.23 6.82
N LEU A 54 -6.45 6.55 6.94
CA LEU A 54 -6.10 7.51 5.89
C LEU A 54 -4.60 7.55 5.60
N VAL A 55 -3.76 7.51 6.64
CA VAL A 55 -2.30 7.47 6.50
C VAL A 55 -1.86 6.16 5.87
N GLY A 56 -2.41 5.03 6.31
CA GLY A 56 -2.12 3.73 5.72
C GLY A 56 -2.56 3.63 4.26
N ALA A 57 -3.74 4.18 3.93
CA ALA A 57 -4.23 4.27 2.56
C ALA A 57 -3.36 5.18 1.68
N CYS A 58 -2.89 6.31 2.22
CA CYS A 58 -1.92 7.16 1.53
C CYS A 58 -0.59 6.44 1.29
N LEU A 59 -0.16 5.58 2.21
CA LEU A 59 1.06 4.80 2.06
C LEU A 59 0.97 3.73 0.96
N MET A 60 -0.25 3.31 0.59
CA MET A 60 -0.48 2.37 -0.52
C MET A 60 -0.50 3.05 -1.89
N LEU A 61 -0.75 4.36 -1.98
CA LEU A 61 -0.80 5.11 -3.25
C LEU A 61 0.44 4.90 -4.15
N PRO A 62 1.69 4.92 -3.64
CA PRO A 62 2.87 4.73 -4.47
C PRO A 62 2.92 3.36 -5.16
N LEU A 63 2.45 2.30 -4.49
CA LEU A 63 2.42 0.96 -5.07
C LEU A 63 1.37 0.88 -6.18
N VAL A 64 0.18 1.45 -5.96
CA VAL A 64 -0.88 1.51 -6.96
C VAL A 64 -0.43 2.28 -8.20
N LEU A 65 0.20 3.44 -8.02
CA LEU A 65 0.74 4.25 -9.12
C LEU A 65 1.80 3.48 -9.92
N PHE A 66 2.71 2.79 -9.23
CA PHE A 66 3.73 1.96 -9.88
C PHE A 66 3.10 0.83 -10.69
N MET A 67 2.08 0.17 -10.15
CA MET A 67 1.38 -0.92 -10.83
C MET A 67 0.65 -0.43 -12.08
N VAL A 68 -0.03 0.73 -12.00
CA VAL A 68 -0.69 1.36 -13.16
C VAL A 68 0.32 1.73 -14.25
N GLN A 69 1.45 2.35 -13.88
CA GLN A 69 2.51 2.69 -14.84
C GLN A 69 3.08 1.44 -15.51
N TRP A 70 3.29 0.37 -14.75
CA TRP A 70 3.80 -0.90 -15.29
C TRP A 70 2.81 -1.58 -16.24
N ILE A 71 1.51 -1.60 -15.89
CA ILE A 71 0.46 -2.15 -16.76
C ILE A 71 0.39 -1.33 -18.06
N ARG A 72 0.43 0.00 -17.96
CA ARG A 72 0.40 0.91 -19.11
C ARG A 72 1.59 0.68 -20.05
N GLN A 73 2.81 0.60 -19.52
CA GLN A 73 4.01 0.30 -20.32
C GLN A 73 3.89 -1.05 -21.04
N ARG A 74 3.34 -2.08 -20.39
CA ARG A 74 3.09 -3.37 -21.04
C ARG A 74 2.01 -3.32 -22.10
N ALA A 75 0.95 -2.54 -21.88
CA ALA A 75 -0.12 -2.36 -22.87
C ALA A 75 0.42 -1.66 -24.13
N GLU A 76 1.21 -0.60 -23.97
CA GLU A 76 1.86 0.11 -25.08
C GLU A 76 2.84 -0.80 -25.85
N GLN A 77 3.64 -1.62 -25.16
CA GLN A 77 4.54 -2.59 -25.82
C GLN A 77 3.81 -3.71 -26.58
N ARG A 78 2.58 -4.07 -26.20
CA ARG A 78 1.77 -5.04 -26.93
C ARG A 78 1.11 -4.47 -28.19
N LEU A 79 0.92 -3.15 -28.27
CA LEU A 79 0.30 -2.49 -29.43
C LEU A 79 1.28 -2.20 -30.57
N ILE A 80 2.58 -2.20 -30.30
CA ILE A 80 3.64 -1.92 -31.29
C ILE A 80 4.19 -3.23 -31.92
N LYS A 81 3.70 -4.39 -31.49
CA LYS A 81 4.16 -5.72 -31.94
C LYS A 81 3.10 -6.42 -32.77
#